data_AF-A0A2H5WYC8-F1
#
_entry.id   AF-A0A2H5WYC8-F1
#
_cell.length_a   1.000
_cell.length_b   1.000
_cell.length_c   1.000
_cell.angle_alpha   90.00
_cell.angle_beta   90.00
_cell.angle_gamma   90.00
#
_symmetry.space_group_name_H-M   'P 1'
#
loop_
_entity.id
_entity.type
_entity.pdbx_description
1 polymer ?
#
loop_
_entity_poly.entity_id
_entity_poly.type
_entity_poly.pdbx_seq_one_letter_code
_entity_poly.pdbx_strand_id
1 'polypeptide(L)'
;MRGDFPDIQRVIEIIAERKIEEAMQEGKFDNLPGKGKPLPMDEEWFVPPEMRPAIRLLKSAGVLPEWLEYARQIEDARAECRRCWQRAEREYPRICQQSLEQYTLWLEQRIGELQKVMERVNQLILVYNCCAPATADPQIPYQVQVELQRFRVRFPYPTTE
;
A
#
# COMPACT_ATOMS: atom_id res chain seq x y z
N MET A 1 -24.17 -2.49 43.76
CA MET A 1 -23.17 -1.41 43.87
C MET A 1 -22.06 -1.69 42.86
N ARG A 2 -22.07 -1.04 41.70
CA ARG A 2 -20.89 -0.99 40.82
C ARG A 2 -20.07 0.20 41.30
N GLY A 3 -18.87 -0.06 41.81
CA GLY A 3 -17.91 1.00 42.10
C GLY A 3 -17.43 1.60 40.77
N ASP A 4 -17.49 2.93 40.66
CA ASP A 4 -16.76 3.68 39.64
C ASP A 4 -15.27 3.42 39.83
N PHE A 5 -14.68 2.60 38.98
CA PHE A 5 -13.23 2.52 38.87
C PHE A 5 -12.75 3.72 38.03
N PRO A 6 -11.77 4.51 38.50
CA PRO A 6 -11.25 5.63 37.74
C PRO A 6 -10.63 5.15 36.43
N ASP A 7 -10.95 5.83 35.33
CA ASP A 7 -10.41 5.59 33.99
C ASP A 7 -8.88 5.76 34.01
N ILE A 8 -8.16 4.64 34.07
CA ILE A 8 -6.70 4.58 34.18
C ILE A 8 -6.03 5.30 33.01
N GLN A 9 -6.63 5.24 31.82
CA GLN A 9 -6.12 5.91 30.62
C GLN A 9 -6.10 7.43 30.83
N ARG A 10 -7.22 7.97 31.33
CA ARG A 10 -7.38 9.39 31.64
C ARG A 10 -6.45 9.86 32.77
N VAL A 11 -6.20 9.01 33.76
CA VAL A 11 -5.24 9.32 34.84
C VAL A 11 -3.81 9.40 34.29
N ILE A 12 -3.42 8.49 33.39
CA ILE A 12 -2.10 8.50 32.76
C ILE A 12 -1.92 9.75 31.89
N GLU A 13 -2.95 10.13 31.12
CA GLU A 13 -2.95 11.34 30.30
C GLU A 13 -2.72 12.60 31.15
N ILE A 14 -3.46 12.75 32.26
CA ILE A 14 -3.31 13.89 33.18
C ILE A 14 -1.91 13.94 33.79
N ILE A 15 -1.34 12.79 34.16
CA ILE A 15 0.01 12.72 34.71
C ILE A 15 1.06 13.06 33.64
N ALA A 16 0.86 12.61 32.41
CA ALA A 16 1.75 12.91 31.29
C ALA A 16 1.73 14.41 30.96
N GLU A 17 0.55 15.02 30.84
CA GLU A 17 0.37 16.45 30.56
C GLU A 17 1.10 17.31 31.61
N ARG A 18 0.88 17.01 32.90
CA ARG A 18 1.53 17.71 34.02
C ARG A 18 3.05 17.60 33.96
N LYS A 19 3.58 16.41 33.69
CA LYS A 19 5.04 16.21 33.57
C LYS A 19 5.63 16.94 32.36
N ILE A 20 4.89 17.07 31.27
CA ILE A 20 5.32 17.82 30.09
C ILE A 20 5.36 19.31 30.43
N GLU A 21 4.31 19.85 31.06
CA GLU A 21 4.27 21.26 31.51
C GLU A 21 5.39 21.60 32.49
N GLU A 22 5.63 20.75 33.49
CA GLU A 22 6.75 20.91 34.44
C GLU A 22 8.09 20.93 33.72
N ALA A 23 8.32 20.01 32.78
CA ALA A 23 9.54 19.96 31.99
C ALA A 23 9.69 21.16 31.04
N MET A 24 8.59 21.74 30.54
CA MET A 24 8.59 22.99 29.78
C MET A 24 8.97 24.18 30.66
N GLN A 25 8.42 24.28 31.87
CA GLN A 25 8.75 25.36 32.83
C GLN A 25 10.20 25.29 33.30
N GLU A 26 10.74 24.08 33.48
CA GLU A 26 12.14 23.85 33.84
C GLU A 26 13.12 24.08 32.66
N GLY A 27 12.62 24.44 31.48
CA GLY A 27 13.46 24.67 30.31
C GLY A 27 14.14 23.40 29.77
N LYS A 28 13.65 22.20 30.13
CA LYS A 28 14.26 20.93 29.69
C LYS A 28 14.17 20.73 28.17
N PHE A 29 13.24 21.42 27.51
CA PHE A 29 13.11 21.45 26.05
C PHE A 29 13.95 22.55 25.38
N ASP A 30 14.65 23.39 26.15
CA ASP A 30 15.33 24.56 25.59
C ASP A 30 16.62 24.23 24.86
N ASN A 31 17.31 23.16 25.28
CA ASN A 31 18.60 22.74 24.76
C ASN A 31 18.58 21.29 24.23
N LEU A 32 17.48 20.88 23.59
CA LEU A 32 17.40 19.56 22.99
C LEU A 32 18.45 19.38 21.89
N PRO A 33 19.15 18.23 21.85
CA PRO A 33 20.06 17.92 20.76
C PRO A 33 19.27 17.89 19.44
N GLY A 34 19.59 18.80 18.53
CA GLY A 34 18.92 18.91 17.23
C GLY A 34 17.85 20.02 17.12
N LYS A 35 17.59 20.78 18.19
CA LYS A 35 16.66 21.94 18.14
C LYS A 35 17.08 22.93 17.04
N GLY A 36 16.15 23.26 16.14
CA GLY A 36 16.36 24.19 15.03
C GLY A 36 17.19 23.66 13.85
N LYS A 37 17.67 22.40 13.91
CA LYS A 37 18.31 21.74 12.76
C LYS A 37 17.24 21.07 11.90
N PRO A 38 17.45 20.98 10.57
CA PRO A 38 16.59 20.17 9.71
C PRO A 38 16.52 18.75 10.29
N LEU A 39 15.32 18.18 10.37
CA LEU A 39 15.18 16.77 10.69
C LEU A 39 16.05 15.97 9.72
N PRO A 40 16.84 14.98 10.20
CA PRO A 40 17.56 14.09 9.30
C PRO A 40 16.53 13.48 8.36
N MET A 41 16.75 13.64 7.05
CA MET A 41 15.90 13.08 6.02
C MET A 41 16.19 11.58 5.94
N ASP A 42 15.79 10.87 6.98
CA ASP A 42 16.13 9.47 7.17
C ASP A 42 15.16 8.70 6.27
N GLU A 43 15.47 8.44 5.00
CA GLU A 43 14.53 7.84 4.03
C GLU A 43 13.99 6.43 4.41
N GLU A 44 14.22 5.97 5.63
CA GLU A 44 14.04 4.62 6.14
C GLU A 44 13.24 4.59 7.47
N TRP A 45 12.43 5.60 7.79
CA TRP A 45 11.57 5.58 9.01
C TRP A 45 10.68 4.33 9.05
N PHE A 46 10.28 3.85 7.88
CA PHE A 46 9.45 2.66 7.69
C PHE A 46 10.21 1.34 7.85
N VAL A 47 11.55 1.38 7.99
CA VAL A 47 12.37 0.19 8.20
C VAL A 47 12.58 -0.02 9.71
N PRO A 48 12.33 -1.24 10.23
CA PRO A 48 12.62 -1.58 11.61
C PRO A 48 14.08 -1.27 11.97
N PRO A 49 14.38 -0.63 13.13
CA PRO A 49 15.72 -0.20 13.52
C PRO A 49 16.80 -1.28 13.39
N GLU A 50 16.46 -2.53 13.71
CA GLU A 50 17.32 -3.71 13.63
C GLU A 50 17.75 -4.07 12.20
N MET A 51 17.00 -3.64 11.18
CA MET A 51 17.29 -3.95 9.77
C MET A 51 17.96 -2.82 9.01
N ARG A 52 17.91 -1.59 9.54
CA ARG A 52 18.53 -0.41 8.91
C ARG A 52 20.03 -0.61 8.63
N PRO A 53 20.85 -1.20 9.51
CA PRO A 53 22.28 -1.38 9.23
C PRO A 53 22.53 -2.31 8.04
N ALA A 54 21.78 -3.42 7.94
CA ALA A 54 21.90 -4.37 6.85
C ALA A 54 21.43 -3.76 5.51
N ILE A 55 20.31 -3.04 5.50
CA ILE A 55 19.78 -2.37 4.31
C ILE A 55 20.70 -1.22 3.87
N ARG A 56 21.26 -0.45 4.80
CA ARG A 56 22.25 0.61 4.50
C ARG A 56 23.54 0.05 3.92
N LEU A 57 24.05 -1.05 4.48
CA LEU A 57 25.24 -1.73 3.95
C LEU A 57 25.01 -2.19 2.51
N LEU A 58 23.86 -2.84 2.27
CA LEU A 58 23.47 -3.33 0.95
C LEU A 58 23.28 -2.18 -0.06
N LYS A 59 22.57 -1.11 0.32
CA LYS A 59 22.46 0.12 -0.48
C LYS A 59 23.84 0.74 -0.80
N SER A 60 24.72 0.83 0.19
CA SER A 60 26.07 1.40 0.03
C SER A 60 26.97 0.57 -0.89
N ALA A 61 26.73 -0.74 -0.98
CA ALA A 61 27.40 -1.65 -1.90
C ALA A 61 26.76 -1.65 -3.30
N GLY A 62 25.69 -0.88 -3.53
CA GLY A 62 24.92 -0.87 -4.78
C GLY A 62 24.07 -2.11 -5.01
N VAL A 63 23.86 -2.96 -3.99
CA VAL A 63 23.11 -4.21 -4.08
C VAL A 63 21.81 -4.06 -3.30
N LEU A 64 20.68 -3.88 -3.97
CA LEU A 64 19.38 -3.92 -3.31
C LEU A 64 19.06 -5.37 -2.92
N PRO A 65 18.60 -5.67 -1.70
CA PRO A 65 18.02 -6.98 -1.39
C PRO A 65 16.99 -7.39 -2.44
N GLU A 66 17.07 -8.63 -2.94
CA GLU A 66 16.21 -9.10 -4.05
C GLU A 66 14.71 -8.92 -3.77
N TRP A 67 14.27 -9.11 -2.53
CA TRP A 67 12.88 -8.92 -2.12
C TRP A 67 12.40 -7.46 -2.27
N LEU A 68 13.28 -6.45 -2.14
CA LEU A 68 12.92 -5.06 -2.39
C LEU A 68 12.71 -4.79 -3.88
N GLU A 69 13.46 -5.47 -4.74
CA GLU A 69 13.27 -5.37 -6.19
C GLU A 69 11.94 -6.03 -6.60
N TYR A 70 11.57 -7.18 -6.02
CA TYR A 70 10.24 -7.74 -6.21
C TYR A 70 9.13 -6.81 -5.68
N ALA A 71 9.34 -6.14 -4.55
CA ALA A 71 8.37 -5.16 -4.03
C ALA A 71 8.12 -4.02 -5.03
N ARG A 72 9.17 -3.50 -5.67
CA ARG A 72 9.07 -2.49 -6.72
C ARG A 72 8.30 -3.01 -7.94
N GLN A 73 8.63 -4.22 -8.40
CA GLN A 73 7.96 -4.84 -9.55
C GLN A 73 6.47 -5.12 -9.28
N ILE A 74 6.11 -5.48 -8.05
CA ILE A 74 4.71 -5.63 -7.62
C ILE A 74 3.98 -4.30 -7.76
N GLU A 75 4.57 -3.19 -7.29
CA GLU A 75 3.92 -1.89 -7.39
C GLU A 75 3.79 -1.41 -8.84
N ASP A 76 4.82 -1.62 -9.67
CA ASP A 76 4.77 -1.32 -11.10
C ASP A 76 3.66 -2.11 -11.82
N ALA A 77 3.53 -3.40 -11.50
CA ALA A 77 2.48 -4.26 -12.06
C ALA A 77 1.09 -3.91 -11.52
N ARG A 78 0.95 -3.51 -10.24
CA ARG A 78 -0.31 -2.95 -9.70
C ARG A 78 -0.68 -1.65 -10.38
N ALA A 79 0.29 -0.78 -10.67
CA ALA A 79 0.07 0.43 -11.46
C ALA A 79 -0.42 0.10 -12.87
N GLU A 80 0.08 -0.98 -13.47
CA GLU A 80 -0.43 -1.49 -14.75
C GLU A 80 -1.89 -1.95 -14.66
N CYS A 81 -2.27 -2.71 -13.61
CA CYS A 81 -3.67 -3.04 -13.35
C CYS A 81 -4.54 -1.79 -13.26
N ARG A 82 -4.11 -0.76 -12.53
CA ARG A 82 -4.84 0.53 -12.42
C ARG A 82 -4.99 1.20 -13.78
N ARG A 83 -3.97 1.16 -14.64
CA ARG A 83 -4.05 1.67 -16.02
C ARG A 83 -5.05 0.89 -16.87
N CYS A 84 -5.11 -0.44 -16.75
CA CYS A 84 -6.12 -1.26 -17.44
C CYS A 84 -7.54 -0.85 -17.05
N TRP A 85 -7.80 -0.61 -15.77
CA TRP A 85 -9.09 -0.11 -15.28
C TRP A 85 -9.43 1.27 -15.84
N GLN A 86 -8.52 2.25 -15.73
CA GLN A 86 -8.75 3.60 -16.25
C GLN A 86 -8.99 3.61 -17.75
N ARG A 87 -8.31 2.74 -18.49
CA ARG A 87 -8.53 2.58 -19.93
C ARG A 87 -9.93 2.07 -20.22
N ALA A 88 -10.39 1.04 -19.50
CA ALA A 88 -11.74 0.53 -19.64
C ALA A 88 -12.80 1.60 -19.33
N GLU A 89 -12.60 2.39 -18.27
CA GLU A 89 -13.52 3.49 -17.92
C GLU A 89 -13.62 4.57 -19.00
N ARG A 90 -12.51 4.88 -19.67
CA ARG A 90 -12.48 5.85 -20.78
C ARG A 90 -13.14 5.33 -22.05
N GLU A 91 -12.97 4.04 -22.34
CA GLU A 91 -13.48 3.40 -23.56
C GLU A 91 -14.96 3.04 -23.43
N TYR A 92 -15.45 2.76 -22.21
CA TYR A 92 -16.80 2.26 -21.95
C TYR A 92 -17.93 3.11 -22.56
N PRO A 93 -17.98 4.45 -22.40
CA PRO A 93 -19.07 5.25 -22.97
C PRO A 93 -19.17 5.16 -24.49
N ARG A 94 -18.03 4.99 -25.18
CA ARG A 94 -17.97 4.88 -26.63
C ARG A 94 -18.37 3.48 -27.10
N ILE A 95 -17.88 2.43 -26.44
CA ILE A 95 -18.14 1.05 -26.85
C ILE A 95 -19.59 0.63 -26.57
N CYS A 96 -20.25 1.19 -25.54
CA CYS A 96 -21.67 0.95 -25.27
C CYS A 96 -22.61 1.46 -26.37
N GLN A 97 -22.16 2.42 -27.19
CA GLN A 97 -22.93 2.93 -28.33
C GLN A 97 -22.69 2.11 -29.61
N GLN A 98 -21.79 1.14 -29.58
CA GLN A 98 -21.49 0.27 -30.71
C GLN A 98 -22.40 -0.98 -30.71
N SER A 99 -22.21 -1.86 -31.70
CA SER A 99 -22.93 -3.13 -31.75
C SER A 99 -22.58 -4.05 -30.57
N LEU A 100 -23.51 -4.93 -30.21
CA LEU A 100 -23.31 -5.92 -29.14
C LEU A 100 -22.10 -6.83 -29.38
N GLU A 101 -21.83 -7.19 -30.63
CA GLU A 101 -20.66 -7.98 -31.01
C GLU A 101 -19.35 -7.24 -30.69
N GLN A 102 -19.27 -5.96 -31.06
CA GLN A 102 -18.09 -5.12 -30.77
C GLN A 102 -17.91 -4.92 -29.26
N TYR A 103 -19.00 -4.75 -28.51
CA TYR A 103 -18.97 -4.67 -27.05
C TYR A 103 -18.44 -5.96 -26.42
N THR A 104 -18.92 -7.12 -26.90
CA THR A 104 -18.54 -8.43 -26.37
C THR A 104 -17.07 -8.71 -26.61
N LEU A 105 -16.57 -8.43 -27.82
CA LEU A 105 -15.15 -8.56 -28.16
C LEU A 105 -14.27 -7.65 -27.30
N TRP A 106 -14.68 -6.39 -27.11
CA TRP A 106 -13.98 -5.46 -26.24
C TRP A 106 -13.92 -5.98 -24.80
N LEU A 107 -15.05 -6.46 -24.27
CA LEU A 107 -15.15 -6.95 -22.90
C LEU A 107 -14.22 -8.15 -22.68
N GLU A 108 -14.24 -9.13 -23.59
CA GLU A 108 -13.34 -10.28 -23.56
C GLU A 108 -11.88 -9.86 -23.61
N GLN A 109 -11.53 -8.91 -24.48
CA GLN A 109 -10.17 -8.40 -24.59
C GLN A 109 -9.72 -7.69 -23.30
N ARG A 110 -10.56 -6.80 -22.73
CA ARG A 110 -10.23 -6.09 -21.48
C ARG A 110 -10.09 -7.04 -20.30
N ILE A 111 -10.99 -8.02 -20.19
CA ILE A 111 -10.93 -9.06 -19.16
C ILE A 111 -9.66 -9.88 -19.29
N GLY A 112 -9.32 -10.33 -20.50
CA GLY A 112 -8.12 -11.11 -20.75
C GLY A 112 -6.83 -10.35 -20.44
N GLU A 113 -6.77 -9.06 -20.77
CA GLU A 113 -5.63 -8.21 -20.40
C GLU A 113 -5.54 -8.03 -18.88
N LEU A 114 -6.63 -7.67 -18.21
CA LEU A 114 -6.65 -7.47 -16.77
C LEU A 114 -6.28 -8.75 -16.02
N GLN A 115 -6.77 -9.90 -16.47
CA GLN A 115 -6.43 -11.21 -15.92
C GLN A 115 -4.92 -11.46 -15.97
N LYS A 116 -4.29 -11.29 -17.14
CA LYS A 116 -2.85 -11.51 -17.31
C LYS A 116 -2.01 -10.63 -16.39
N VAL A 117 -2.37 -9.35 -16.24
CA VAL A 117 -1.63 -8.44 -15.36
C VAL A 117 -1.80 -8.85 -13.90
N MET A 118 -3.02 -9.20 -13.46
CA MET A 118 -3.25 -9.68 -12.09
C MET A 118 -2.52 -10.99 -11.78
N GLU A 119 -2.50 -11.93 -12.72
CA GLU A 119 -1.73 -13.18 -12.59
C GLU A 119 -0.23 -12.91 -12.46
N ARG A 120 0.32 -11.97 -13.25
CA ARG A 120 1.70 -11.52 -13.10
C ARG A 120 1.96 -10.89 -11.73
N VAL A 121 1.05 -10.06 -11.22
CA VAL A 121 1.17 -9.52 -9.85
C VAL A 121 1.21 -10.65 -8.83
N ASN A 122 0.34 -11.65 -8.95
CA ASN A 122 0.30 -12.79 -8.03
C ASN A 122 1.59 -13.62 -8.07
N GLN A 123 2.19 -13.81 -9.24
CA GLN A 123 3.49 -14.48 -9.39
C GLN A 123 4.60 -13.69 -8.67
N LEU A 124 4.65 -12.38 -8.83
CA LEU A 124 5.62 -11.54 -8.15
C LEU A 124 5.42 -11.54 -6.63
N ILE A 125 4.17 -11.50 -6.17
CA ILE A 125 3.80 -11.60 -4.75
C ILE A 125 4.24 -12.94 -4.17
N LEU A 126 4.08 -14.05 -4.91
CA LEU A 126 4.52 -15.36 -4.45
C LEU A 126 6.03 -15.35 -4.17
N VAL A 127 6.83 -14.87 -5.13
CA VAL A 127 8.29 -14.81 -4.99
C VAL A 127 8.67 -13.88 -3.84
N TYR A 128 8.08 -12.70 -3.75
CA TYR A 128 8.29 -11.77 -2.65
C TYR A 128 8.00 -12.42 -1.29
N ASN A 129 6.82 -13.04 -1.12
CA ASN A 129 6.43 -13.64 0.15
C ASN A 129 7.32 -14.84 0.55
N CYS A 130 7.97 -15.50 -0.41
CA CYS A 130 8.93 -16.57 -0.14
C CYS A 130 10.34 -16.06 0.20
N CYS A 131 10.77 -14.95 -0.40
CA CYS A 131 12.13 -14.43 -0.29
C CYS A 131 12.28 -13.30 0.74
N ALA A 132 11.18 -12.66 1.14
CA ALA A 132 11.19 -11.58 2.11
C ALA A 132 11.47 -12.12 3.53
N PRO A 133 12.16 -11.34 4.38
CA PRO A 133 12.38 -11.72 5.77
C PRO A 133 11.06 -11.76 6.54
N ALA A 134 11.01 -12.53 7.64
CA ALA A 134 9.80 -12.70 8.46
C ALA A 134 9.25 -11.40 9.08
N THR A 135 10.03 -10.31 9.06
CA THR A 135 9.63 -8.98 9.53
C THR A 135 8.99 -8.11 8.44
N ALA A 136 9.10 -8.48 7.18
CA ALA A 136 8.50 -7.75 6.08
C ALA A 136 7.02 -8.12 5.96
N ASP A 137 6.16 -7.12 5.73
CA ASP A 137 4.73 -7.35 5.59
C ASP A 137 4.44 -8.23 4.37
N PRO A 138 3.66 -9.31 4.53
CA PRO A 138 3.26 -10.16 3.42
C PRO A 138 2.33 -9.40 2.47
N GLN A 139 2.57 -9.56 1.18
CA GLN A 139 1.71 -8.99 0.14
C GLN A 139 0.54 -9.93 -0.15
N ILE A 140 -0.67 -9.38 -0.26
CA ILE A 140 -1.89 -10.17 -0.51
C ILE A 140 -2.10 -10.31 -2.02
N PRO A 141 -2.21 -11.54 -2.55
CA PRO A 141 -2.50 -11.76 -3.96
C PRO A 141 -3.94 -11.37 -4.32
N TYR A 142 -4.15 -10.99 -5.58
CA TYR A 142 -5.48 -10.76 -6.13
C TYR A 142 -6.26 -12.07 -6.19
N GLN A 143 -7.52 -12.01 -5.74
CA GLN A 143 -8.51 -13.03 -6.09
C GLN A 143 -9.02 -12.74 -7.50
N VAL A 144 -8.28 -13.20 -8.52
CA VAL A 144 -8.50 -12.89 -9.94
C VAL A 144 -9.98 -13.01 -10.32
N GLN A 145 -10.62 -14.12 -9.96
CA GLN A 145 -12.03 -14.35 -10.32
C GLN A 145 -12.97 -13.32 -9.70
N VAL A 146 -12.77 -12.94 -8.44
CA VAL A 146 -13.58 -11.92 -7.76
C VAL A 146 -13.40 -10.55 -8.43
N GLU A 147 -12.17 -10.19 -8.77
CA GLU A 147 -11.88 -8.92 -9.45
C GLU A 147 -12.47 -8.88 -10.87
N LEU A 148 -12.43 -9.99 -11.61
CA LEU A 148 -13.07 -10.08 -12.93
C LEU A 148 -14.60 -9.98 -12.83
N GLN A 149 -15.22 -10.54 -11.77
CA GLN A 149 -16.65 -10.34 -11.52
C GLN A 149 -16.97 -8.88 -11.21
N ARG A 150 -16.16 -8.21 -10.37
CA ARG A 150 -16.29 -6.76 -10.10
C ARG A 150 -16.19 -5.95 -11.39
N PHE A 151 -15.27 -6.31 -12.29
CA PHE A 151 -15.12 -5.67 -13.59
C PHE A 151 -16.39 -5.82 -14.44
N ARG A 152 -16.97 -7.03 -14.52
CA ARG A 152 -18.23 -7.28 -15.24
C ARG A 152 -19.41 -6.50 -14.67
N VAL A 153 -19.50 -6.39 -13.34
CA VAL A 153 -20.55 -5.60 -12.67
C VAL A 153 -20.37 -4.10 -12.93
N ARG A 154 -19.13 -3.61 -12.98
CA ARG A 154 -18.83 -2.20 -13.27
C ARG A 154 -19.21 -1.81 -14.71
N PHE A 155 -19.02 -2.73 -15.64
CA PHE A 155 -19.26 -2.55 -17.07
C PHE A 155 -20.37 -3.50 -17.56
N PRO A 156 -21.64 -3.22 -17.23
CA PRO A 156 -22.76 -4.04 -17.66
C PRO A 156 -22.98 -3.92 -19.18
N TYR A 157 -23.57 -4.97 -19.76
CA TYR A 157 -23.98 -4.97 -21.16
C TYR A 157 -24.96 -3.82 -21.44
N PRO A 158 -24.85 -3.15 -22.62
CA PRO A 158 -25.84 -2.16 -23.02
C PRO A 158 -27.19 -2.84 -23.19
N THR A 159 -28.22 -2.33 -22.51
CA THR A 159 -29.60 -2.79 -22.65
C THR A 159 -30.07 -2.42 -24.05
N THR A 160 -30.42 -3.41 -24.87
CA THR A 160 -31.18 -3.18 -26.10
C THR A 160 -32.62 -2.82 -25.71
N GLU A 161 -32.98 -1.55 -25.86
CA GLU A 161 -34.38 -1.15 -26.07
C GLU A 161 -34.82 -1.45 -27.50
#